data_AF-A0A7J7RCA1-F1
#
_entry.id   AF-A0A7J7RCA1-F1
#
_cell.length_a   1.000
_cell.length_b   1.000
_cell.length_c   1.000
_cell.angle_alpha   90.00
_cell.angle_beta   90.00
_cell.angle_gamma   90.00
#
_symmetry.space_group_name_H-M   'P 1'
#
loop_
_entity.id
_entity.type
_entity.pdbx_description
1 polymer ?
#
loop_
_entity_poly.entity_id
_entity_poly.type
_entity_poly.pdbx_seq_one_letter_code
_entity_poly.pdbx_strand_id
1 'polypeptide(L)'
;MAAAETANCIMEVSCGQTECTEKPNAEDMTSKDYYFDSYAHFGIHEEMLKDEVRTLTYRNSMFHNRHLFKDKVVLDVGSGTGILCMFAAKAGARRVIGIECSSISDYAVKVEDLTFTSPFCLQVKRNDYVHALVAYFNIEFTRCHKRTGFSTSPESPYTHWKQTVFYMEDYLTVKTGEEIFGTIGMRPNAKNNRDLDFTIDLDFKGQLCELSCSTDYRMR
;
A
#
# COMPACT_ATOMS: atom_id res chain seq x y z
N MET A 1 46.40 8.45 -9.60
CA MET A 1 45.85 7.46 -8.64
C MET A 1 45.13 8.27 -7.56
N ALA A 2 43.83 8.53 -7.73
CA ALA A 2 43.04 9.24 -6.72
C ALA A 2 42.36 8.19 -5.85
N ALA A 3 42.67 8.20 -4.56
CA ALA A 3 42.11 7.29 -3.57
C ALA A 3 40.59 7.48 -3.48
N ALA A 4 39.84 6.39 -3.62
CA ALA A 4 38.43 6.36 -3.34
C ALA A 4 38.25 6.45 -1.81
N GLU A 5 37.80 7.59 -1.31
CA GLU A 5 37.28 7.69 0.05
C GLU A 5 36.04 6.79 0.15
N THR A 6 36.21 5.64 0.81
CA THR A 6 35.10 4.85 1.33
C THR A 6 34.35 5.71 2.35
N ALA A 7 33.25 6.32 1.92
CA ALA A 7 32.27 6.89 2.83
C ALA A 7 31.77 5.77 3.75
N ASN A 8 32.16 5.81 5.03
CA ASN A 8 31.60 4.95 6.06
C ASN A 8 30.12 5.30 6.23
N CYS A 9 29.25 4.61 5.49
CA CYS A 9 27.81 4.67 5.72
C CYS A 9 27.52 3.95 7.04
N ILE A 10 27.22 4.72 8.08
CA ILE A 10 26.75 4.18 9.35
C ILE A 10 25.27 3.82 9.18
N MET A 11 24.99 2.52 9.10
CA MET A 11 23.63 1.98 9.20
C MET A 11 23.37 1.74 10.68
N GLU A 12 22.55 2.58 11.29
CA GLU A 12 22.06 2.36 12.65
C GLU A 12 20.63 1.81 12.55
N VAL A 13 20.48 0.54 12.91
CA VAL A 13 19.18 -0.08 13.15
C VAL A 13 18.96 -0.03 14.65
N SER A 14 18.12 0.89 15.11
CA SER A 14 17.72 0.94 16.52
C SER A 14 16.47 0.10 16.69
N CYS A 15 16.63 -1.10 17.23
CA CYS A 15 15.50 -1.88 17.76
C CYS A 15 15.13 -1.28 19.11
N GLY A 16 13.89 -0.80 19.27
CA GLY A 16 13.37 -0.47 20.59
C GLY A 16 13.28 -1.76 21.40
N GLN A 17 14.30 -2.08 22.20
CA GLN A 17 14.24 -3.20 23.14
C GLN A 17 13.24 -2.84 24.24
N THR A 18 12.01 -3.32 24.11
CA THR A 18 11.24 -3.76 25.27
C THR A 18 11.56 -5.24 25.49
N GLU A 19 11.94 -5.57 26.72
CA GLU A 19 12.32 -6.90 27.19
C GLU A 19 11.36 -7.99 26.68
N CYS A 20 11.87 -9.20 26.43
CA CYS A 20 11.07 -10.39 26.15
C CYS A 20 10.18 -10.72 27.35
N THR A 21 9.01 -10.09 27.44
CA THR A 21 7.93 -10.51 28.33
C THR A 21 7.14 -11.64 27.66
N GLU A 22 6.72 -12.61 28.46
CA GLU A 22 6.01 -13.83 28.09
C GLU A 22 4.93 -13.60 27.00
N LYS A 23 4.76 -14.58 26.10
CA LYS A 23 3.70 -14.52 25.07
C LYS A 23 2.36 -14.28 25.76
N PRO A 24 1.61 -13.22 25.41
CA PRO A 24 0.29 -12.97 25.98
C PRO A 24 -0.61 -14.18 25.71
N ASN A 25 -1.53 -14.48 26.64
CA ASN A 25 -2.59 -15.42 26.37
C ASN A 25 -3.40 -14.94 25.17
N ALA A 26 -3.96 -15.86 24.37
CA ALA A 26 -4.68 -15.51 23.14
C ALA A 26 -5.87 -14.54 23.37
N GLU A 27 -6.41 -14.51 24.58
CA GLU A 27 -7.48 -13.59 25.00
C GLU A 27 -7.00 -12.16 25.26
N ASP A 28 -5.70 -11.97 25.51
CA ASP A 28 -5.06 -10.67 25.82
C ASP A 28 -4.31 -10.08 24.60
N MET A 29 -4.26 -10.80 23.48
CA MET A 29 -3.56 -10.36 22.26
C MET A 29 -4.32 -9.21 21.58
N THR A 30 -3.63 -8.09 21.37
CA THR A 30 -4.17 -6.94 20.64
C THR A 30 -3.84 -7.02 19.15
N SER A 31 -4.50 -6.21 18.32
CA SER A 31 -4.17 -6.11 16.89
C SER A 31 -2.73 -5.64 16.63
N LYS A 32 -2.09 -5.00 17.62
CA LYS A 32 -0.66 -4.70 17.57
C LYS A 32 0.14 -6.00 17.63
N ASP A 33 -0.12 -6.87 18.60
CA ASP A 33 0.63 -8.11 18.82
C ASP A 33 0.55 -9.04 17.61
N TYR A 34 -0.63 -9.18 17.00
CA TYR A 34 -0.80 -9.92 15.74
C TYR A 34 -0.04 -9.30 14.56
N TYR A 35 0.00 -7.96 14.48
CA TYR A 35 0.71 -7.26 13.41
C TYR A 35 2.24 -7.37 13.58
N PHE A 36 2.76 -7.28 14.81
CA PHE A 36 4.16 -7.55 15.13
C PHE A 36 4.56 -8.99 14.78
N ASP A 37 3.75 -9.98 15.19
CA ASP A 37 4.08 -11.41 15.03
C ASP A 37 3.92 -11.88 13.57
N SER A 38 2.97 -11.30 12.81
CA SER A 38 2.81 -11.61 11.38
C SER A 38 4.00 -11.14 10.54
N TYR A 39 4.43 -9.88 10.69
CA TYR A 39 5.61 -9.37 9.96
C TYR A 39 6.93 -9.96 10.45
N ALA A 40 6.99 -10.56 11.64
CA ALA A 40 8.14 -11.34 12.08
C ALA A 40 8.35 -12.64 11.26
N HIS A 41 7.33 -13.09 10.52
CA HIS A 41 7.41 -14.31 9.73
C HIS A 41 8.14 -14.10 8.39
N PHE A 42 9.20 -14.89 8.16
CA PHE A 42 10.06 -14.77 6.97
C PHE A 42 9.28 -14.81 5.64
N GLY A 43 8.20 -15.59 5.59
CA GLY A 43 7.38 -15.77 4.38
C GLY A 43 6.76 -14.47 3.85
N ILE A 44 6.38 -13.55 4.73
CA ILE A 44 5.80 -12.25 4.33
C ILE A 44 6.88 -11.39 3.65
N HIS A 45 8.08 -11.37 4.22
CA HIS A 45 9.21 -10.67 3.62
C HIS A 45 9.67 -11.29 2.30
N GLU A 46 9.63 -12.62 2.18
CA GLU A 46 9.96 -13.32 0.94
C GLU A 46 9.00 -12.94 -0.20
N GLU A 47 7.69 -12.91 0.06
CA GLU A 47 6.68 -12.46 -0.91
C GLU A 47 6.94 -11.00 -1.33
N MET A 48 7.16 -10.11 -0.37
CA MET A 48 7.47 -8.71 -0.64
C MET A 48 8.75 -8.51 -1.45
N LEU A 49 9.80 -9.31 -1.20
CA LEU A 49 11.07 -9.23 -1.90
C LEU A 49 11.00 -9.83 -3.31
N LYS A 50 10.20 -10.88 -3.51
CA LYS A 50 9.95 -11.50 -4.82
C LYS A 50 9.04 -10.66 -5.71
N ASP A 51 8.30 -9.71 -5.16
CA ASP A 51 7.63 -8.67 -5.96
C ASP A 51 8.67 -7.75 -6.61
N GLU A 52 9.07 -8.11 -7.82
CA GLU A 52 10.07 -7.37 -8.61
C GLU A 52 9.57 -5.99 -9.03
N VAL A 53 8.28 -5.85 -9.37
CA VAL A 53 7.69 -4.56 -9.76
C VAL A 53 7.85 -3.57 -8.62
N ARG A 54 7.48 -3.98 -7.39
CA ARG A 54 7.67 -3.18 -6.18
C ARG A 54 9.16 -2.91 -5.94
N THR A 55 9.94 -3.96 -5.75
CA THR A 55 11.31 -3.86 -5.24
C THR A 55 12.24 -3.14 -6.21
N LEU A 56 12.12 -3.40 -7.52
CA LEU A 56 12.93 -2.73 -8.54
C LEU A 56 12.51 -1.27 -8.75
N THR A 57 11.23 -0.92 -8.60
CA THR A 57 10.81 0.48 -8.74
C THR A 57 11.39 1.34 -7.62
N TYR A 58 11.36 0.87 -6.37
CA TYR A 58 12.05 1.55 -5.26
C TYR A 58 13.56 1.63 -5.49
N ARG A 59 14.20 0.55 -5.93
CA ARG A 59 15.64 0.56 -6.25
C ARG A 59 15.96 1.60 -7.32
N ASN A 60 15.18 1.63 -8.40
CA ASN A 60 15.40 2.51 -9.54
C ASN A 60 15.16 3.98 -9.18
N SER A 61 14.16 4.29 -8.33
CA SER A 61 13.92 5.65 -7.86
C SER A 61 15.14 6.21 -7.10
N MET A 62 15.87 5.37 -6.37
CA MET A 62 17.11 5.76 -5.70
C MET A 62 18.33 5.74 -6.64
N PHE A 63 18.53 4.65 -7.37
CA PHE A 63 19.77 4.41 -8.12
C PHE A 63 19.91 5.28 -9.36
N HIS A 64 18.80 5.65 -9.99
CA HIS A 64 18.82 6.57 -11.14
C HIS A 64 18.80 8.04 -10.72
N ASN A 65 18.64 8.33 -9.42
CA ASN A 65 18.59 9.68 -8.88
C ASN A 65 19.57 9.87 -7.72
N ARG A 66 20.75 9.23 -7.79
CA ARG A 66 21.80 9.30 -6.74
C ARG A 66 22.13 10.72 -6.30
N HIS A 67 22.03 11.69 -7.20
CA HIS A 67 22.25 13.10 -6.89
C HIS A 67 21.28 13.66 -5.81
N LEU A 68 20.09 13.06 -5.65
CA LEU A 68 19.14 13.41 -4.60
C LEU A 68 19.51 12.76 -3.24
N PHE A 69 20.23 11.63 -3.27
CA PHE A 69 20.58 10.85 -2.08
C PHE A 69 21.98 11.15 -1.56
N LYS A 70 22.89 11.59 -2.45
CA LYS A 70 24.29 11.84 -2.12
C LYS A 70 24.40 12.81 -0.93
N ASP A 71 25.14 12.37 0.09
CA ASP A 71 25.44 13.13 1.30
C ASP A 71 24.21 13.47 2.18
N LYS A 72 23.06 12.83 1.93
CA LYS A 72 21.82 13.02 2.71
C LYS A 72 21.71 12.06 3.90
N VAL A 73 20.91 12.45 4.87
CA VAL A 73 20.41 11.56 5.92
C VAL A 73 19.06 11.04 5.47
N VAL A 74 18.91 9.72 5.37
CA VAL A 74 17.68 9.05 4.94
C VAL A 74 17.05 8.35 6.14
N LEU A 75 15.73 8.47 6.28
CA LEU A 75 14.93 7.74 7.24
C LEU A 75 14.05 6.74 6.47
N ASP A 76 14.15 5.46 6.81
CA ASP A 76 13.28 4.40 6.32
C ASP A 76 12.27 4.04 7.42
N VAL A 77 10.98 4.22 7.12
CA VAL A 77 9.87 4.05 8.06
C VAL A 77 9.19 2.72 7.75
N GLY A 78 9.28 1.74 8.68
CA GLY A 78 8.88 0.36 8.42
C GLY A 78 9.96 -0.39 7.65
N SER A 79 11.20 -0.32 8.14
CA SER A 79 12.38 -0.77 7.38
C SER A 79 12.43 -2.28 7.10
N GLY A 80 11.65 -3.09 7.83
CA GLY A 80 11.54 -4.53 7.64
C GLY A 80 12.90 -5.23 7.57
N THR A 81 13.16 -5.92 6.45
CA THR A 81 14.46 -6.58 6.19
C THR A 81 15.63 -5.62 5.93
N GLY A 82 15.38 -4.31 5.90
CA GLY A 82 16.38 -3.27 5.61
C GLY A 82 16.74 -3.15 4.14
N ILE A 83 15.99 -3.77 3.21
CA ILE A 83 16.31 -3.74 1.78
C ILE A 83 16.31 -2.32 1.20
N LEU A 84 15.36 -1.48 1.62
CA LEU A 84 15.28 -0.09 1.17
C LEU A 84 16.39 0.76 1.80
N CYS A 85 16.69 0.56 3.08
CA CYS A 85 17.88 1.14 3.70
C CYS A 85 19.17 0.83 2.91
N MET A 86 19.36 -0.43 2.50
CA MET A 86 20.54 -0.84 1.73
C MET A 86 20.57 -0.18 0.34
N PHE A 87 19.43 0.03 -0.31
CA PHE A 87 19.37 0.80 -1.56
C PHE A 87 19.75 2.27 -1.33
N ALA A 88 19.22 2.92 -0.29
CA ALA A 88 19.54 4.31 0.02
C ALA A 88 21.04 4.51 0.31
N ALA A 89 21.64 3.60 1.10
CA ALA A 89 23.07 3.58 1.36
C ALA A 89 23.89 3.45 0.06
N LYS A 90 23.55 2.47 -0.79
CA LYS A 90 24.19 2.26 -2.09
C LYS A 90 23.98 3.42 -3.08
N ALA A 91 22.93 4.21 -2.90
CA ALA A 91 22.67 5.41 -3.70
C ALA A 91 23.54 6.62 -3.29
N GLY A 92 24.26 6.53 -2.16
CA GLY A 92 25.20 7.55 -1.69
C GLY A 92 24.76 8.34 -0.46
N ALA A 93 23.74 7.87 0.27
CA ALA A 93 23.34 8.50 1.53
C ALA A 93 24.50 8.51 2.53
N ARG A 94 24.66 9.63 3.24
CA ARG A 94 25.66 9.80 4.31
C ARG A 94 25.33 8.94 5.52
N ARG A 95 24.05 8.85 5.85
CA ARG A 95 23.51 8.07 6.96
C ARG A 95 22.13 7.57 6.60
N VAL A 96 21.84 6.33 6.95
CA VAL A 96 20.51 5.74 6.79
C VAL A 96 20.06 5.25 8.15
N ILE A 97 18.88 5.69 8.57
CA ILE A 97 18.25 5.31 9.82
C ILE A 97 17.03 4.46 9.44
N GLY A 98 17.05 3.19 9.79
CA GLY A 98 15.88 2.32 9.67
C GLY A 98 15.13 2.30 10.99
N ILE A 99 13.87 2.68 10.97
CA ILE A 99 12.96 2.47 12.11
C ILE A 99 12.05 1.32 11.75
N GLU A 100 12.17 0.24 12.53
CA GLU A 100 11.25 -0.88 12.52
C GLU A 100 10.68 -1.01 13.93
N CYS A 101 9.47 -0.49 14.11
CA CYS A 101 8.68 -0.62 15.32
C CYS A 101 7.23 -0.62 14.84
N SER A 102 6.48 -1.64 15.21
CA SER A 102 5.10 -1.86 14.78
C SER A 102 4.10 -0.96 15.52
N SER A 103 4.32 0.34 15.42
CA SER A 103 3.30 1.38 15.31
C SER A 103 3.99 2.69 14.93
N ILE A 104 3.72 3.19 13.73
CA ILE A 104 4.03 4.55 13.29
C ILE A 104 2.79 5.10 12.58
N SER A 105 2.33 6.28 12.97
CA SER A 105 1.52 7.16 12.13
C SER A 105 1.38 8.51 12.83
N ASP A 106 2.14 9.52 12.41
CA ASP A 106 1.82 10.93 12.71
C ASP A 106 2.31 11.93 11.65
N TYR A 107 2.89 11.49 10.51
CA TYR A 107 3.51 12.44 9.55
C TYR A 107 3.22 12.21 8.06
N ALA A 108 2.14 11.51 7.69
CA ALA A 108 1.74 11.37 6.29
C ALA A 108 0.22 11.39 6.15
N VAL A 109 -0.31 12.41 5.44
CA VAL A 109 -1.75 12.70 5.27
C VAL A 109 -2.43 13.01 6.62
N LYS A 110 -3.27 14.03 6.71
CA LYS A 110 -3.97 14.21 7.98
C LYS A 110 -4.91 13.02 8.15
N VAL A 111 -4.98 12.44 9.35
CA VAL A 111 -5.84 11.26 9.59
C VAL A 111 -7.30 11.53 9.20
N GLU A 112 -7.74 12.79 9.29
CA GLU A 112 -9.05 13.26 8.79
C GLU A 112 -9.24 13.07 7.29
N ASP A 113 -8.19 13.25 6.47
CA ASP A 113 -8.26 13.10 5.02
C ASP A 113 -8.29 11.62 4.57
N LEU A 114 -7.95 10.68 5.47
CA LEU A 114 -8.02 9.23 5.22
C LEU A 114 -9.44 8.66 5.41
N THR A 115 -10.34 9.45 6.01
CA THR A 115 -11.78 9.17 6.06
C THR A 115 -12.46 9.99 4.99
N PHE A 116 -12.90 9.35 3.91
CA PHE A 116 -13.47 10.06 2.77
C PHE A 116 -14.63 9.32 2.14
N THR A 117 -15.46 10.06 1.42
CA THR A 117 -16.43 9.53 0.46
C THR A 117 -16.17 10.16 -0.89
N SER A 118 -15.92 9.35 -1.91
CA SER A 118 -15.60 9.80 -3.26
C SER A 118 -16.65 9.32 -4.27
N PRO A 119 -17.19 10.20 -5.12
CA PRO A 119 -18.05 9.76 -6.22
C PRO A 119 -17.25 9.07 -7.32
N PHE A 120 -17.89 8.14 -8.03
CA PHE A 120 -17.36 7.50 -9.23
C PHE A 120 -18.40 7.43 -10.34
N CYS A 121 -17.93 7.37 -11.59
CA CYS A 121 -18.73 7.05 -12.76
C CYS A 121 -17.89 6.15 -13.68
N LEU A 122 -18.45 4.98 -14.04
CA LEU A 122 -17.80 3.96 -14.85
C LEU A 122 -18.60 3.75 -16.14
N GLN A 123 -17.98 4.04 -17.27
CA GLN A 123 -18.58 3.78 -18.58
C GLN A 123 -18.38 2.32 -19.00
N VAL A 124 -19.47 1.65 -19.36
CA VAL A 124 -19.50 0.25 -19.81
C VAL A 124 -18.90 0.14 -21.21
N LYS A 125 -17.86 -0.67 -21.36
CA LYS A 125 -17.12 -0.83 -22.63
C LYS A 125 -17.64 -1.95 -23.53
N ARG A 126 -18.39 -2.91 -22.98
CA ARG A 126 -18.95 -4.04 -23.72
C ARG A 126 -20.23 -4.54 -23.05
N ASN A 127 -21.09 -5.22 -23.81
CA ASN A 127 -22.24 -5.90 -23.23
C ASN A 127 -21.76 -7.09 -22.39
N ASP A 128 -22.16 -7.16 -21.13
CA ASP A 128 -21.70 -8.19 -20.20
C ASP A 128 -22.56 -8.25 -18.92
N TYR A 129 -22.20 -9.14 -18.01
CA TYR A 129 -22.69 -9.17 -16.64
C TYR A 129 -21.61 -8.63 -15.68
N VAL A 130 -21.96 -7.66 -14.84
CA VAL A 130 -21.05 -7.08 -13.84
C VAL A 130 -21.39 -7.64 -12.46
N HIS A 131 -20.42 -8.29 -11.82
CA HIS A 131 -20.60 -8.98 -10.53
C HIS A 131 -19.89 -8.31 -9.36
N ALA A 132 -18.87 -7.49 -9.67
CA ALA A 132 -18.03 -6.87 -8.67
C ALA A 132 -17.40 -5.58 -9.19
N LEU A 133 -17.06 -4.70 -8.26
CA LEU A 133 -16.14 -3.59 -8.49
C LEU A 133 -14.72 -4.04 -8.12
N VAL A 134 -13.72 -3.47 -8.80
CA VAL A 134 -12.30 -3.80 -8.54
C VAL A 134 -11.53 -2.53 -8.25
N ALA A 135 -10.96 -2.44 -7.05
CA ALA A 135 -10.08 -1.35 -6.65
C ALA A 135 -8.60 -1.76 -6.81
N TYR A 136 -7.81 -0.82 -7.31
CA TYR A 136 -6.36 -0.93 -7.45
C TYR A 136 -5.74 0.47 -7.30
N PHE A 137 -4.42 0.56 -7.23
CA PHE A 137 -3.74 1.84 -7.03
C PHE A 137 -2.49 1.99 -7.89
N ASN A 138 -2.04 3.24 -8.00
CA ASN A 138 -0.79 3.60 -8.66
C ASN A 138 0.13 4.30 -7.65
N ILE A 139 1.43 4.06 -7.77
CA ILE A 139 2.47 4.77 -7.00
C ILE A 139 3.36 5.53 -7.96
N GLU A 140 3.66 6.78 -7.65
CA GLU A 140 4.55 7.62 -8.45
C GLU A 140 5.59 8.35 -7.59
N PHE A 141 6.86 8.24 -7.99
CA PHE A 141 7.99 8.94 -7.40
C PHE A 141 8.24 10.24 -8.19
N THR A 142 7.43 11.26 -7.93
CA THR A 142 7.36 12.51 -8.72
C THR A 142 8.64 13.34 -8.73
N ARG A 143 9.58 13.08 -7.82
CA ARG A 143 10.87 13.78 -7.75
C ARG A 143 11.99 13.12 -8.55
N CYS A 144 11.73 11.98 -9.20
CA CYS A 144 12.69 11.35 -10.09
C CYS A 144 12.85 12.14 -11.40
N HIS A 145 14.05 12.13 -11.97
CA HIS A 145 14.34 12.79 -13.25
C HIS A 145 13.57 12.17 -14.43
N LYS A 146 13.38 10.85 -14.40
CA LYS A 146 12.46 10.13 -15.30
C LYS A 146 11.23 9.70 -14.52
N ARG A 147 10.07 9.67 -15.19
CA ARG A 147 8.82 9.16 -14.61
C ARG A 147 9.07 7.75 -14.07
N THR A 148 8.90 7.59 -12.76
CA THR A 148 9.20 6.36 -12.03
C THR A 148 8.02 6.06 -11.13
N GLY A 149 7.44 4.87 -11.28
CA GLY A 149 6.23 4.46 -10.60
C GLY A 149 5.75 3.10 -11.10
N PHE A 150 4.73 2.54 -10.45
CA PHE A 150 4.10 1.29 -10.86
C PHE A 150 2.58 1.33 -10.59
N SER A 151 1.86 0.42 -11.23
CA SER A 151 0.41 0.24 -11.07
C SER A 151 0.11 -1.19 -10.62
N THR A 152 -0.94 -1.35 -9.82
CA THR A 152 -1.50 -2.67 -9.48
C THR A 152 -2.75 -3.00 -10.29
N SER A 153 -3.03 -2.27 -11.38
CA SER A 153 -4.20 -2.51 -12.24
C SER A 153 -4.22 -3.95 -12.79
N PRO A 154 -5.39 -4.51 -13.10
CA PRO A 154 -5.49 -5.82 -13.76
C PRO A 154 -4.71 -5.96 -15.08
N GLU A 155 -4.47 -4.85 -15.79
CA GLU A 155 -3.72 -4.81 -17.05
C GLU A 155 -2.20 -4.67 -16.85
N SER A 156 -1.75 -4.43 -15.62
CA SER A 156 -0.35 -4.25 -15.27
C SER A 156 0.30 -5.56 -14.83
N PRO A 157 1.64 -5.66 -14.86
CA PRO A 157 2.34 -6.83 -14.33
C PRO A 157 1.97 -7.12 -12.88
N TYR A 158 2.08 -8.40 -12.49
CA TYR A 158 1.74 -8.87 -11.16
C TYR A 158 2.50 -8.12 -10.06
N THR A 159 1.78 -7.81 -8.99
CA THR A 159 2.31 -7.34 -7.70
C THR A 159 1.67 -8.16 -6.58
N HIS A 160 2.33 -8.26 -5.42
CA HIS A 160 1.77 -9.04 -4.30
C HIS A 160 0.45 -8.47 -3.78
N TRP A 161 0.22 -7.16 -3.95
CA TRP A 161 -1.05 -6.50 -3.62
C TRP A 161 -2.23 -6.96 -4.46
N LYS A 162 -1.99 -7.46 -5.68
CA LYS A 162 -3.03 -7.82 -6.65
C LYS A 162 -4.05 -6.67 -6.77
N GLN A 163 -5.33 -6.97 -6.59
CA GLN A 163 -6.45 -6.03 -6.57
C GLN A 163 -7.42 -6.40 -5.46
N THR A 164 -8.22 -5.43 -5.01
CA THR A 164 -9.31 -5.66 -4.06
C THR A 164 -10.63 -5.78 -4.83
N VAL A 165 -11.35 -6.87 -4.63
CA VAL A 165 -12.62 -7.16 -5.32
C VAL A 165 -13.78 -6.96 -4.34
N PHE A 166 -14.74 -6.13 -4.72
CA PHE A 166 -15.97 -5.85 -3.98
C PHE A 166 -17.16 -6.47 -4.72
N TYR A 167 -17.58 -7.65 -4.29
CA TYR A 167 -18.75 -8.32 -4.86
C TYR A 167 -20.03 -7.60 -4.48
N MET A 168 -20.96 -7.52 -5.43
CA MET A 168 -22.34 -7.10 -5.19
C MET A 168 -23.18 -8.34 -4.86
N GLU A 169 -24.29 -8.15 -4.13
CA GLU A 169 -25.25 -9.24 -3.88
C GLU A 169 -25.92 -9.71 -5.17
N ASP A 170 -26.36 -8.75 -5.98
CA ASP A 170 -26.89 -8.97 -7.33
C ASP A 170 -25.89 -8.55 -8.40
N TYR A 171 -26.04 -9.10 -9.61
CA TYR A 171 -25.25 -8.70 -10.78
C TYR A 171 -26.01 -7.70 -11.65
N LEU A 172 -25.27 -6.83 -12.34
CA LEU A 172 -25.83 -5.92 -13.34
C LEU A 172 -25.81 -6.55 -14.72
N THR A 173 -26.88 -6.39 -15.49
CA THR A 173 -26.90 -6.71 -16.93
C THR A 173 -26.70 -5.43 -17.72
N VAL A 174 -25.53 -5.27 -18.35
CA VAL A 174 -25.10 -3.99 -18.92
C VAL A 174 -24.91 -4.04 -20.43
N LYS A 175 -25.10 -2.90 -21.09
CA LYS A 175 -24.80 -2.66 -22.51
C LYS A 175 -23.73 -1.60 -22.68
N THR A 176 -22.98 -1.73 -23.76
CA THR A 176 -21.94 -0.79 -24.17
C THR A 176 -22.48 0.64 -24.21
N GLY A 177 -21.76 1.57 -23.57
CA GLY A 177 -22.10 2.99 -23.51
C GLY A 177 -22.98 3.38 -22.32
N GLU A 178 -23.53 2.43 -21.56
CA GLU A 178 -24.23 2.71 -20.31
C GLU A 178 -23.23 3.08 -19.19
N GLU A 179 -23.73 3.71 -18.13
CA GLU A 179 -22.90 4.25 -17.05
C GLU A 179 -23.36 3.70 -15.69
N ILE A 180 -22.39 3.29 -14.87
CA ILE A 180 -22.58 2.91 -13.47
C ILE A 180 -22.04 4.07 -12.62
N PHE A 181 -22.84 4.60 -11.71
CA PHE A 181 -22.51 5.74 -10.88
C PHE A 181 -22.65 5.38 -9.40
N GLY A 182 -22.01 6.15 -8.53
CA GLY A 182 -22.07 5.85 -7.11
C GLY A 182 -21.05 6.60 -6.28
N THR A 183 -20.94 6.19 -5.02
CA THR A 183 -19.95 6.69 -4.08
C THR A 183 -19.24 5.54 -3.37
N ILE A 184 -17.95 5.71 -3.13
CA ILE A 184 -17.16 4.83 -2.25
C ILE A 184 -16.70 5.63 -1.03
N GLY A 185 -17.23 5.25 0.12
CA GLY A 185 -16.81 5.69 1.44
C GLY A 185 -15.77 4.75 2.01
N MET A 186 -14.75 5.29 2.67
CA MET A 186 -13.74 4.53 3.40
C MET A 186 -13.40 5.22 4.71
N ARG A 187 -13.30 4.44 5.80
CA ARG A 187 -12.87 4.93 7.11
C ARG A 187 -12.18 3.83 7.92
N PRO A 188 -11.29 4.19 8.88
CA PRO A 188 -10.80 3.25 9.87
C PRO A 188 -11.96 2.66 10.70
N ASN A 189 -11.89 1.37 11.01
CA ASN A 189 -12.87 0.73 11.87
C ASN A 189 -12.75 1.22 13.32
N ALA A 190 -13.88 1.40 14.00
CA ALA A 190 -13.92 1.98 15.36
C ALA A 190 -13.31 1.08 16.45
N LYS A 191 -13.27 -0.25 16.24
CA LYS A 191 -12.71 -1.22 17.20
C LYS A 191 -11.21 -1.46 16.95
N ASN A 192 -10.83 -1.55 15.68
CA ASN A 192 -9.45 -1.75 15.27
C ASN A 192 -9.10 -0.79 14.13
N ASN A 193 -8.33 0.27 14.42
CA ASN A 193 -7.99 1.30 13.44
C ASN A 193 -7.13 0.79 12.25
N ARG A 194 -6.68 -0.47 12.28
CA ARG A 194 -5.99 -1.13 11.15
C ARG A 194 -6.97 -1.75 10.14
N ASP A 195 -8.18 -2.07 10.58
CA ASP A 195 -9.24 -2.57 9.71
C ASP A 195 -9.90 -1.38 9.00
N LEU A 196 -10.42 -1.63 7.80
CA LEU A 196 -11.10 -0.61 7.00
C LEU A 196 -12.58 -0.99 6.84
N ASP A 197 -13.45 -0.06 7.19
CA ASP A 197 -14.87 -0.11 6.85
C ASP A 197 -15.08 0.67 5.55
N PHE A 198 -15.76 0.05 4.59
CA PHE A 198 -16.17 0.67 3.33
C PHE A 198 -17.68 0.69 3.24
N THR A 199 -18.22 1.73 2.62
CA THR A 199 -19.61 1.80 2.19
C THR A 199 -19.61 2.15 0.71
N ILE A 200 -20.20 1.30 -0.12
CA ILE A 200 -20.34 1.55 -1.55
C ILE A 200 -21.81 1.71 -1.87
N ASP A 201 -22.18 2.93 -2.28
CA ASP A 201 -23.47 3.20 -2.89
C ASP A 201 -23.30 3.11 -4.40
N LEU A 202 -24.17 2.33 -5.05
CA LEU A 202 -24.13 2.10 -6.48
C LEU A 202 -25.52 2.28 -7.06
N ASP A 203 -25.57 3.06 -8.12
CA ASP A 203 -26.75 3.28 -8.93
C ASP A 203 -26.44 2.95 -10.40
N PHE A 204 -27.35 2.21 -11.02
CA PHE A 204 -27.29 1.84 -12.42
C PHE A 204 -28.69 1.85 -13.03
N LYS A 205 -28.84 2.52 -14.17
CA LYS A 205 -30.09 2.61 -14.94
C LYS A 205 -29.83 2.29 -16.40
N GLY A 206 -29.76 1.00 -16.71
CA GLY A 206 -29.58 0.49 -18.06
C GLY A 206 -30.90 0.11 -18.74
N GLN A 207 -30.80 -0.30 -20.01
CA GLN A 207 -31.94 -0.77 -20.80
C GLN A 207 -32.50 -2.11 -20.29
N LEU A 208 -31.66 -2.94 -19.67
CA LEU A 208 -31.99 -4.31 -19.29
C LEU A 208 -32.08 -4.53 -17.76
N CYS A 209 -31.64 -3.55 -16.98
CA CYS A 209 -31.52 -3.65 -15.53
C CYS A 209 -31.50 -2.23 -14.93
N GLU A 210 -32.23 -2.05 -13.83
CA GLU A 210 -32.14 -0.88 -12.95
C GLU A 210 -31.85 -1.40 -11.54
N LEU A 211 -30.79 -0.88 -10.91
CA LEU A 211 -30.38 -1.24 -9.56
C LEU A 211 -29.92 0.01 -8.82
N SER A 212 -30.33 0.12 -7.57
CA SER A 212 -29.81 1.09 -6.60
C SER A 212 -29.57 0.34 -5.30
N CYS A 213 -28.32 0.27 -4.86
CA CYS A 213 -27.94 -0.48 -3.67
C CYS A 213 -26.87 0.26 -2.86
N SER A 214 -26.84 -0.03 -1.57
CA SER A 214 -25.81 0.42 -0.64
C SER A 214 -25.27 -0.80 0.08
N THR A 215 -23.97 -1.02 0.04
CA THR A 215 -23.34 -2.21 0.62
C THR A 215 -22.15 -1.83 1.49
N ASP A 216 -22.16 -2.32 2.72
CA ASP A 216 -21.05 -2.17 3.66
C ASP A 216 -20.10 -3.36 3.56
N TYR A 217 -18.79 -3.07 3.50
CA TYR A 217 -17.73 -4.06 3.50
C TYR A 217 -16.76 -3.81 4.65
N ARG A 218 -16.13 -4.88 5.13
CA ARG A 218 -15.05 -4.80 6.11
C ARG A 218 -13.83 -5.58 5.66
N MET A 219 -12.69 -4.89 5.59
CA MET A 219 -11.37 -5.48 5.39
C MET A 219 -10.69 -5.58 6.76
N ARG A 220 -10.26 -6.79 7.13
CA ARG A 220 -9.71 -7.17 8.45
C ARG A 220 -8.50 -8.10 8.27
#